data_AF-D3YYF0-F1
#
_entry.id   AF-D3YYF0-F1
#
_cell.length_a   1.000
_cell.length_b   1.000
_cell.length_c   1.000
_cell.angle_alpha   90.00
_cell.angle_beta   90.00
_cell.angle_gamma   90.00
#
_symmetry.space_group_name_H-M   'P 1'
#
loop_
_entity.id
_entity.type
_entity.pdbx_description
1 polymer ?
#
loop_
_entity_poly.entity_id
_entity_poly.type
_entity_poly.pdbx_seq_one_letter_code
_entity_poly.pdbx_strand_id
1 'polypeptide(L)'
;MLSSAHLVPTSVQRAQSWICRSSRSFMDLKALLSSLNDFASLSFAESWDNVGLLVEPSPPHTVNTLFLTNDLTEEVMDEALQKKADFILSYHPPIFRPMKHITWKTWKECLVIRALENRVAVYSPHTAYDA
;
A
#
# COMPACT_ATOMS: atom_id res chain seq x y z
N MET A 1 43.89 53.84 -34.54
CA MET A 1 43.25 53.46 -33.26
C MET A 1 41.80 53.10 -33.55
N LEU A 2 41.47 51.84 -33.78
CA LEU A 2 40.09 51.36 -33.83
C LEU A 2 40.04 50.05 -33.06
N SER A 3 39.25 50.08 -32.00
CA SER A 3 39.10 49.06 -30.96
C SER A 3 38.21 47.92 -31.45
N SER A 4 38.70 46.68 -31.42
CA SER A 4 37.92 45.48 -31.73
C SER A 4 36.99 45.13 -30.56
N ALA A 5 35.68 45.23 -30.77
CA ALA A 5 34.68 44.72 -29.85
C ALA A 5 34.63 43.18 -29.90
N HIS A 6 34.83 42.52 -28.77
CA HIS A 6 34.61 41.09 -28.60
C HIS A 6 33.13 40.84 -28.26
N LEU A 7 32.42 40.10 -29.10
CA LEU A 7 31.10 39.55 -28.79
C LEU A 7 31.30 38.17 -28.15
N VAL A 8 30.85 38.02 -26.90
CA VAL A 8 30.81 36.73 -26.19
C VAL A 8 29.50 36.03 -26.55
N PRO A 9 29.50 34.75 -26.94
CA PRO A 9 28.25 34.02 -27.13
C PRO A 9 27.68 33.63 -25.75
N THR A 10 26.51 34.15 -25.42
CA THR A 10 25.73 33.69 -24.26
C THR A 10 25.21 32.29 -24.54
N SER A 11 25.82 31.28 -23.93
CA SER A 11 25.25 29.94 -23.83
C SER A 11 24.00 29.98 -22.95
N VAL A 12 22.84 29.85 -23.56
CA VAL A 12 21.58 29.58 -22.83
C VAL A 12 21.69 28.18 -22.24
N GLN A 13 22.07 28.08 -20.97
CA GLN A 13 21.98 26.83 -20.23
C GLN A 13 20.50 26.50 -20.03
N ARG A 14 20.03 25.52 -20.77
CA ARG A 14 18.71 24.91 -20.60
C ARG A 14 18.71 24.24 -19.22
N ALA A 15 18.08 24.87 -18.23
CA ALA A 15 17.87 24.27 -16.92
C ALA A 15 17.19 22.92 -17.13
N GLN A 16 17.92 21.84 -16.85
CA GLN A 16 17.35 20.51 -16.85
C GLN A 16 16.33 20.51 -15.72
N SER A 17 15.06 20.41 -16.09
CA SER A 17 13.96 20.28 -15.15
C SER A 17 14.25 19.08 -14.25
N TRP A 18 14.14 19.31 -12.95
CA TRP A 18 14.17 18.27 -11.92
C TRP A 18 12.94 17.39 -12.08
N ILE A 19 12.96 16.53 -13.09
CA ILE A 19 12.03 15.39 -13.15
C ILE A 19 12.56 14.45 -12.08
N CYS A 20 12.00 14.57 -10.87
CA CYS A 20 12.11 13.54 -9.86
C CYS A 20 11.51 12.28 -10.48
N ARG A 21 12.37 11.43 -11.05
CA ARG A 21 12.00 10.06 -11.39
C ARG A 21 11.69 9.42 -10.04
N SER A 22 10.40 9.33 -9.70
CA SER A 22 9.94 8.55 -8.56
C SER A 22 10.53 7.15 -8.72
N SER A 23 11.56 6.84 -7.94
CA SER A 23 12.09 5.49 -7.87
C SER A 23 10.98 4.66 -7.23
N ARG A 24 10.35 3.76 -7.99
CA ARG A 24 9.47 2.77 -7.41
C ARG A 24 10.31 1.91 -6.46
N SER A 25 10.15 2.15 -5.17
CA SER A 25 10.76 1.31 -4.13
C SER A 25 9.88 0.11 -3.92
N PHE A 26 10.43 -1.07 -4.12
CA PHE A 26 9.77 -2.33 -3.81
C PHE A 26 10.09 -2.70 -2.36
N MET A 27 9.13 -3.22 -1.62
CA MET A 27 9.32 -3.62 -0.22
C MET A 27 8.87 -5.06 0.00
N ASP A 28 9.66 -5.85 0.72
CA ASP A 28 9.21 -7.16 1.20
C ASP A 28 8.06 -6.99 2.20
N LEU A 29 7.05 -7.87 2.12
CA LEU A 29 5.87 -7.79 3.00
C LEU A 29 6.24 -7.71 4.48
N LYS A 30 7.23 -8.49 4.94
CA LYS A 30 7.61 -8.48 6.35
C LYS A 30 8.27 -7.17 6.75
N ALA A 31 9.09 -6.60 5.87
CA ALA A 31 9.70 -5.29 6.09
C ALA A 31 8.64 -4.17 6.15
N LEU A 32 7.61 -4.25 5.31
CA LEU A 32 6.47 -3.33 5.35
C LEU A 32 5.70 -3.45 6.66
N LEU A 33 5.37 -4.67 7.09
CA LEU A 33 4.65 -4.91 8.34
C LEU A 33 5.45 -4.43 9.57
N SER A 34 6.77 -4.64 9.57
CA SER A 34 7.64 -4.07 10.61
C SER A 34 7.55 -2.55 10.63
N SER A 35 7.63 -1.91 9.47
CA SER A 35 7.57 -0.44 9.36
C SER A 35 6.22 0.12 9.82
N LEU A 36 5.11 -0.57 9.52
CA LEU A 36 3.77 -0.20 10.00
C LEU A 36 3.67 -0.35 11.52
N ASN A 37 4.20 -1.43 12.09
CA ASN A 37 4.20 -1.65 13.54
C ASN A 37 5.13 -0.66 14.28
N ASP A 38 6.24 -0.24 13.66
CA ASP A 38 7.14 0.78 14.21
C ASP A 38 6.47 2.17 14.23
N PHE A 39 5.62 2.45 13.25
CA PHE A 39 4.83 3.68 13.20
C PHE A 39 3.77 3.73 14.31
N ALA A 40 2.99 2.65 14.45
CA ALA A 40 2.06 2.48 15.55
C ALA A 40 1.91 0.99 15.87
N SER A 41 2.33 0.62 17.09
CA SER A 41 2.37 -0.76 17.52
C SER A 41 0.98 -1.35 17.62
N LEU A 42 0.80 -2.55 17.09
CA LEU A 42 -0.46 -3.31 17.26
C LEU A 42 -0.77 -3.62 18.72
N SER A 43 0.20 -3.51 19.63
CA SER A 43 -0.01 -3.65 21.08
C SER A 43 -0.91 -2.57 21.69
N PHE A 44 -1.18 -1.48 20.95
CA PHE A 44 -2.11 -0.44 21.39
C PHE A 44 -3.57 -0.77 21.06
N ALA A 45 -3.83 -1.82 20.29
CA ALA A 45 -5.19 -2.23 19.97
C ALA A 45 -5.97 -2.66 21.22
N GLU A 46 -7.26 -2.40 21.19
CA GLU A 46 -8.19 -2.87 22.19
C GLU A 46 -8.30 -4.40 22.19
N SER A 47 -8.54 -4.98 23.37
CA SER A 47 -8.51 -6.44 23.55
C SER A 47 -9.59 -7.21 22.77
N TRP A 48 -10.63 -6.52 22.31
CA TRP A 48 -11.73 -7.10 21.54
C TRP A 48 -11.51 -7.04 20.02
N ASP A 49 -10.47 -6.34 19.57
CA ASP A 49 -10.26 -6.01 18.17
C ASP A 49 -9.57 -7.13 17.39
N ASN A 50 -9.64 -7.07 16.05
CA ASN A 50 -8.93 -7.98 15.16
C ASN A 50 -8.02 -7.19 14.20
N VAL A 51 -6.85 -6.83 14.70
CA VAL A 51 -5.85 -6.00 14.01
C VAL A 51 -4.72 -6.81 13.40
N GLY A 52 -3.92 -6.18 12.54
CA GLY A 52 -2.75 -6.74 11.92
C GLY A 52 -2.99 -7.31 10.53
N LEU A 53 -2.18 -8.29 10.13
CA LEU A 53 -2.28 -8.95 8.83
C LEU A 53 -3.42 -9.97 8.85
N LEU A 54 -4.48 -9.71 8.08
CA LEU A 54 -5.69 -10.52 8.03
C LEU A 54 -5.68 -11.55 6.89
N VAL A 55 -5.03 -11.21 5.77
CA VAL A 55 -4.86 -12.12 4.62
C VAL A 55 -3.41 -12.03 4.16
N GLU A 56 -2.71 -13.16 4.15
CA GLU A 56 -1.31 -13.28 3.74
C GLU A 56 -1.19 -14.17 2.48
N PRO A 57 -0.76 -13.62 1.32
CA PRO A 57 -0.38 -14.41 0.16
C PRO A 57 0.85 -15.27 0.43
N SER A 58 1.01 -16.37 -0.31
CA SER A 58 2.18 -17.26 -0.12
C SER A 58 3.51 -16.52 -0.37
N PRO A 59 4.55 -16.74 0.46
CA PRO A 59 5.85 -16.12 0.25
C PRO A 59 6.58 -16.70 -0.98
N PRO A 60 7.50 -15.93 -1.59
CA PRO A 60 7.83 -14.54 -1.28
C PRO A 60 6.73 -13.57 -1.72
N HIS A 61 6.56 -12.46 -0.99
CA HIS A 61 5.57 -11.44 -1.31
C HIS A 61 6.20 -10.04 -1.33
N THR A 62 6.29 -9.45 -2.52
CA THR A 62 6.82 -8.11 -2.73
C THR A 62 5.68 -7.14 -2.94
N VAL A 63 5.69 -6.04 -2.20
CA VAL A 63 4.73 -4.95 -2.31
C VAL A 63 5.30 -3.85 -3.20
N ASN A 64 4.69 -3.64 -4.35
CA ASN A 64 4.99 -2.56 -5.30
C ASN A 64 3.92 -1.46 -5.23
N THR A 65 2.68 -1.85 -4.99
CA THR A 65 1.53 -0.96 -4.89
C THR A 65 0.79 -1.23 -3.59
N LEU A 66 0.73 -0.21 -2.73
CA LEU A 66 -0.11 -0.20 -1.54
C LEU A 66 -1.39 0.60 -1.81
N PHE A 67 -2.54 0.04 -1.47
CA PHE A 67 -3.85 0.69 -1.56
C PHE A 67 -4.38 0.98 -0.15
N LEU A 68 -4.83 2.21 0.10
CA LEU A 68 -5.36 2.66 1.39
C LEU A 68 -6.87 2.82 1.29
N THR A 69 -7.62 2.32 2.27
CA THR A 69 -9.06 2.56 2.39
C THR A 69 -9.51 2.59 3.84
N ASN A 70 -10.65 3.22 4.10
CA ASN A 70 -11.32 3.09 5.39
C ASN A 70 -12.03 1.73 5.51
N ASP A 71 -12.81 1.38 4.47
CA ASP A 71 -13.60 0.16 4.39
C ASP A 71 -13.26 -0.59 3.10
N LEU A 72 -13.02 -1.89 3.20
CA LEU A 72 -12.81 -2.76 2.04
C LEU A 72 -14.13 -3.41 1.63
N THR A 73 -14.98 -2.68 0.88
CA THR A 73 -16.19 -3.22 0.24
C THR A 73 -15.84 -3.99 -1.04
N GLU A 74 -16.83 -4.62 -1.68
CA GLU A 74 -16.62 -5.33 -2.95
C GLU A 74 -16.19 -4.38 -4.08
N GLU A 75 -16.77 -3.19 -4.14
CA GLU A 75 -16.43 -2.16 -5.12
C GLU A 75 -15.02 -1.59 -4.89
N VAL A 76 -14.64 -1.40 -3.62
CA VAL A 76 -13.28 -0.95 -3.26
C VAL A 76 -12.24 -2.03 -3.57
N MET A 77 -12.59 -3.31 -3.37
CA MET A 77 -11.75 -4.42 -3.82
C MET A 77 -11.58 -4.39 -5.35
N ASP A 78 -12.65 -4.17 -6.12
CA ASP A 78 -12.55 -4.02 -7.57
C ASP A 78 -11.59 -2.88 -7.96
N GLU A 79 -11.71 -1.73 -7.31
CA GLU A 79 -10.80 -0.60 -7.53
C GLU A 79 -9.34 -0.99 -7.21
N ALA A 80 -9.08 -1.58 -6.03
CA ALA A 80 -7.74 -1.97 -5.62
C ALA A 80 -7.09 -2.94 -6.61
N LEU A 81 -7.85 -3.91 -7.11
CA LEU A 81 -7.38 -4.86 -8.13
C LEU A 81 -7.11 -4.17 -9.48
N GLN A 82 -7.98 -3.26 -9.91
CA GLN A 82 -7.75 -2.46 -11.12
C GLN A 82 -6.48 -1.61 -11.02
N LYS A 83 -6.16 -1.11 -9.81
CA LYS A 83 -4.91 -0.39 -9.52
C LYS A 83 -3.70 -1.31 -9.34
N LYS A 84 -3.86 -2.63 -9.42
CA LYS A 84 -2.81 -3.63 -9.23
C LYS A 84 -2.16 -3.52 -7.85
N ALA A 85 -2.98 -3.39 -6.81
CA ALA A 85 -2.53 -3.43 -5.43
C ALA A 85 -1.91 -4.81 -5.10
N ASP A 86 -0.76 -4.80 -4.44
CA ASP A 86 -0.15 -6.00 -3.84
C ASP A 86 -0.47 -6.10 -2.33
N PHE A 87 -0.88 -4.97 -1.75
CA PHE A 87 -1.20 -4.79 -0.34
C PHE A 87 -2.34 -3.79 -0.20
N ILE A 88 -3.36 -4.14 0.59
CA ILE A 88 -4.45 -3.26 1.00
C ILE A 88 -4.35 -3.02 2.49
N LEU A 89 -4.25 -1.74 2.88
CA LEU A 89 -4.44 -1.29 4.25
C LEU A 89 -5.88 -0.77 4.38
N SER A 90 -6.72 -1.53 5.06
CA SER A 90 -8.11 -1.17 5.35
C SER A 90 -8.20 -0.76 6.82
N TYR A 91 -8.65 0.46 7.13
CA TYR A 91 -8.76 0.92 8.51
C TYR A 91 -9.63 -0.03 9.35
N HIS A 92 -10.86 -0.28 8.89
CA HIS A 92 -11.74 -1.26 9.50
C HIS A 92 -11.39 -2.68 9.04
N PRO A 93 -11.33 -3.68 9.95
CA PRO A 93 -11.01 -5.05 9.61
C PRO A 93 -12.19 -5.75 8.89
N PRO A 94 -12.06 -6.10 7.59
CA PRO A 94 -13.14 -6.82 6.89
C PRO A 94 -13.41 -8.19 7.53
N ILE A 95 -12.35 -8.85 8.02
CA ILE A 95 -12.41 -10.04 8.87
C ILE A 95 -12.43 -9.56 10.33
N PHE A 96 -13.61 -9.36 10.91
CA PHE A 96 -13.73 -8.94 12.32
C PHE A 96 -14.05 -10.11 13.26
N ARG A 97 -14.58 -11.21 12.72
CA ARG A 97 -14.90 -12.42 13.48
C ARG A 97 -14.30 -13.65 12.78
N PRO A 98 -13.92 -14.71 13.53
CA PRO A 98 -13.40 -15.93 12.93
C PRO A 98 -14.37 -16.54 11.92
N MET A 99 -13.85 -16.93 10.75
CA MET A 99 -14.60 -17.66 9.73
C MET A 99 -14.36 -19.17 9.89
N LYS A 100 -15.42 -19.97 9.90
CA LYS A 100 -15.32 -21.44 9.96
C LYS A 100 -15.09 -22.09 8.59
N HIS A 101 -15.49 -21.39 7.53
CA HIS A 101 -15.38 -21.80 6.15
C HIS A 101 -14.99 -20.60 5.29
N ILE A 102 -14.33 -20.85 4.17
CA ILE A 102 -13.99 -19.85 3.15
C ILE A 102 -14.51 -20.39 1.82
N THR A 103 -15.65 -19.89 1.39
CA THR A 103 -16.42 -20.30 0.20
C THR A 103 -17.02 -19.09 -0.51
N TRP A 104 -17.58 -19.26 -1.70
CA TRP A 104 -18.20 -18.15 -2.45
C TRP A 104 -19.61 -17.75 -1.95
N LYS A 105 -19.93 -18.00 -0.68
CA LYS A 105 -21.28 -17.84 -0.12
C LYS A 105 -21.54 -16.48 0.50
N THR A 106 -20.54 -15.89 1.15
CA THR A 106 -20.66 -14.60 1.82
C THR A 106 -19.64 -13.62 1.25
N TRP A 107 -20.00 -12.34 1.17
CA TRP A 107 -19.12 -11.31 0.60
C TRP A 107 -17.75 -11.25 1.31
N LYS A 108 -17.69 -11.52 2.62
CA LYS A 108 -16.43 -11.55 3.39
C LYS A 108 -15.56 -12.73 3.02
N GLU A 109 -16.14 -13.91 2.82
CA GLU A 109 -15.39 -15.07 2.34
C GLU A 109 -14.93 -14.86 0.90
N CYS A 110 -15.79 -14.33 0.03
CA CYS A 110 -15.43 -13.95 -1.33
C CYS A 110 -14.26 -12.96 -1.33
N LEU A 111 -14.28 -11.93 -0.47
CA LEU A 111 -13.20 -10.98 -0.31
C LEU A 111 -11.87 -11.67 -0.01
N VAL A 112 -11.84 -12.61 0.94
CA VAL A 112 -10.63 -13.37 1.28
C VAL A 112 -10.12 -14.17 0.09
N ILE A 113 -11.01 -14.89 -0.60
CA ILE A 113 -10.60 -15.70 -1.73
C ILE A 113 -10.10 -14.82 -2.87
N ARG A 114 -10.79 -13.72 -3.18
CA ARG A 114 -10.36 -12.74 -4.19
C ARG A 114 -8.98 -12.17 -3.86
N ALA A 115 -8.75 -11.80 -2.60
CA ALA A 115 -7.43 -11.33 -2.16
C ALA A 115 -6.35 -12.41 -2.38
N LEU A 116 -6.60 -13.66 -2.00
CA LEU A 116 -5.66 -14.76 -2.18
C LEU A 116 -5.38 -15.09 -3.65
N GLU A 117 -6.42 -15.19 -4.48
CA GLU A 117 -6.31 -15.48 -5.92
C GLU A 117 -5.53 -14.41 -6.67
N ASN A 118 -5.66 -13.15 -6.25
CA ASN A 118 -4.94 -12.01 -6.83
C ASN A 118 -3.63 -11.69 -6.11
N ARG A 119 -3.23 -12.51 -5.12
CA ARG A 119 -2.03 -12.30 -4.30
C ARG A 119 -1.96 -10.92 -3.64
N VAL A 120 -3.06 -10.48 -3.06
CA VAL A 120 -3.15 -9.20 -2.33
C VAL A 120 -3.15 -9.46 -0.84
N ALA A 121 -2.20 -8.86 -0.12
CA ALA A 121 -2.20 -8.88 1.33
C ALA A 121 -3.24 -7.89 1.88
N VAL A 122 -3.92 -8.23 2.97
CA VAL A 122 -4.90 -7.34 3.62
C VAL A 122 -4.49 -7.14 5.07
N TYR A 123 -4.31 -5.89 5.47
CA TYR A 123 -3.91 -5.49 6.81
C TYR A 123 -4.88 -4.45 7.36
N SER A 124 -5.17 -4.52 8.67
CA SER A 124 -6.03 -3.56 9.35
C SER A 124 -5.45 -3.13 10.70
N PRO A 125 -5.12 -1.85 10.90
CA PRO A 125 -4.62 -1.37 12.19
C PRO A 125 -5.73 -1.04 13.20
N HIS A 126 -6.89 -0.56 12.72
CA HIS A 126 -8.07 -0.18 13.50
C HIS A 126 -7.71 0.54 14.82
N THR A 127 -8.15 0.03 15.98
CA THR A 127 -7.97 0.70 17.27
C THR A 127 -6.50 0.93 17.66
N ALA A 128 -5.54 0.19 17.09
CA ALA A 128 -4.12 0.47 17.31
C ALA A 128 -3.70 1.86 16.81
N TYR A 129 -4.40 2.39 15.79
CA TYR A 129 -4.14 3.71 15.21
C TYR A 129 -5.08 4.80 15.73
N ASP A 130 -6.04 4.46 16.60
CA ASP A 130 -6.85 5.43 17.37
C ASP A 130 -6.10 5.98 18.60
N ALA A 131 -5.09 5.25 19.08
CA ALA A 131 -4.40 5.45 20.36
C ALA A 131 -3.42 6.64 20.40
#